data_AF-A0A9P7KXL5-F1
#
_entry.id   AF-A0A9P7KXL5-F1
#
_cell.length_a   1.000
_cell.length_b   1.000
_cell.length_c   1.000
_cell.angle_alpha   90.00
_cell.angle_beta   90.00
_cell.angle_gamma   90.00
#
_symmetry.space_group_name_H-M   'P 1'
#
loop_
_entity.id
_entity.type
_entity.pdbx_description
1 polymer ?
#
loop_
_entity_poly.entity_id
_entity_poly.type
_entity_poly.pdbx_seq_one_letter_code
_entity_poly.pdbx_strand_id
1 'polypeptide(L)'
;AIVAFVVWMQKSGLPTSKYEVEDAANTLRSRRDPDAKPVSRMWYRRFCADHPELDKSFLKAKEAYRVEYEEAGVTETKQWLQRLSEVITNYEIGASECWNAD
;
A
#
# COMPACT_ATOMS: atom_id res chain seq x y z
N ALA A 1 -4.74 -20.72 10.34
CA ALA A 1 -5.64 -19.77 9.64
C ALA A 1 -4.86 -18.81 8.75
N ILE A 2 -4.05 -17.90 9.30
CA ILE A 2 -3.28 -16.91 8.51
C ILE A 2 -2.29 -17.59 7.55
N VAL A 3 -1.56 -18.62 7.99
CA VAL A 3 -0.64 -19.39 7.13
C VAL A 3 -1.38 -19.97 5.91
N ALA A 4 -2.54 -20.60 6.12
CA ALA A 4 -3.34 -21.18 5.03
C ALA A 4 -3.82 -20.12 4.04
N PHE A 5 -4.19 -18.92 4.53
CA PHE A 5 -4.53 -17.77 3.70
C PHE A 5 -3.34 -17.33 2.82
N VAL A 6 -2.14 -17.19 3.41
CA VAL A 6 -0.94 -16.80 2.66
C VAL A 6 -0.57 -17.87 1.62
N VAL A 7 -0.61 -19.15 1.98
CA VAL A 7 -0.32 -20.26 1.05
C VAL A 7 -1.32 -20.30 -0.11
N TRP A 8 -2.61 -20.07 0.18
CA TRP A 8 -3.63 -20.03 -0.87
C TRP A 8 -3.40 -18.86 -1.85
N MET A 9 -3.09 -17.68 -1.32
CA MET A 9 -2.73 -16.49 -2.09
C MET A 9 -1.49 -16.70 -2.97
N GLN A 10 -0.46 -17.37 -2.43
CA GLN A 10 0.73 -17.74 -3.22
C GLN A 10 0.38 -18.70 -4.37
N LYS A 11 -0.43 -19.73 -4.08
CA LYS A 11 -0.85 -20.71 -5.10
C LYS A 11 -1.76 -20.14 -6.19
N SER A 12 -2.54 -19.11 -5.87
CA SER A 12 -3.40 -18.43 -6.84
C SER A 12 -2.67 -17.40 -7.71
N GLY A 13 -1.35 -17.22 -7.51
CA GLY A 13 -0.57 -16.21 -8.21
C GLY A 13 -0.83 -14.78 -7.75
N LEU A 14 -1.54 -14.60 -6.63
CA LEU A 14 -1.85 -13.32 -6.02
C LEU A 14 -1.14 -13.24 -4.67
N PRO A 15 0.17 -13.02 -4.63
CA PRO A 15 0.90 -12.91 -3.37
C PRO A 15 0.25 -11.89 -2.44
N THR A 16 0.41 -12.04 -1.14
CA THR A 16 -0.13 -11.11 -0.15
C THR A 16 0.98 -10.15 0.30
N SER A 17 0.71 -8.85 0.42
CA SER A 17 1.70 -7.90 0.97
C SER A 17 1.82 -8.08 2.48
N LYS A 18 2.87 -7.51 3.08
CA LYS A 18 3.00 -7.46 4.55
C LYS A 18 1.74 -6.89 5.20
N TYR A 19 1.25 -5.77 4.67
CA TYR A 19 0.10 -5.05 5.22
C TYR A 19 -1.18 -5.88 5.15
N GLU A 20 -1.42 -6.57 4.03
CA GLU A 20 -2.58 -7.46 3.88
C GLU A 20 -2.53 -8.65 4.85
N VAL A 21 -1.33 -9.18 5.16
CA VAL A 21 -1.16 -10.25 6.15
C VAL A 21 -1.41 -9.73 7.57
N GLU A 22 -0.90 -8.55 7.92
CA GLU A 22 -1.14 -7.91 9.22
C GLU A 22 -2.63 -7.56 9.40
N ASP A 23 -3.29 -7.07 8.34
CA ASP A 23 -4.71 -6.73 8.34
C ASP A 23 -5.60 -7.99 8.47
N ALA A 24 -5.30 -9.05 7.72
CA ALA A 24 -5.98 -10.33 7.88
C ALA A 24 -5.81 -10.90 9.30
N ALA A 25 -4.62 -10.74 9.89
CA ALA A 25 -4.36 -11.14 11.27
C ALA A 25 -5.19 -10.33 12.28
N ASN A 26 -5.25 -9.00 12.11
CA ASN A 26 -6.04 -8.11 12.96
C ASN A 26 -7.53 -8.37 12.83
N THR A 27 -8.03 -8.60 11.60
CA THR A 27 -9.42 -8.97 11.34
C THR A 27 -9.81 -10.27 12.04
N LEU A 28 -8.94 -11.28 12.03
CA LEU A 28 -9.20 -12.54 12.75
C LEU A 28 -9.14 -12.36 14.27
N ARG A 29 -8.28 -11.47 14.77
CA ARG A 29 -8.19 -11.13 16.21
C ARG A 29 -9.44 -10.40 16.67
N SER A 30 -9.85 -9.34 15.97
CA SER A 30 -11.03 -8.54 16.32
C SER A 30 -12.32 -9.33 16.31
N ARG A 31 -12.45 -10.30 15.38
CA ARG A 31 -13.59 -11.23 15.36
C ARG A 31 -13.67 -12.15 16.58
N ARG A 32 -12.54 -12.44 17.23
CA ARG A 32 -12.47 -13.29 18.43
C ARG A 32 -12.59 -12.48 19.71
N ASP A 33 -11.99 -11.30 19.71
CA ASP A 33 -11.93 -10.35 20.81
C ASP A 33 -11.96 -8.94 20.22
N PRO A 34 -13.11 -8.24 20.30
CA PRO A 34 -13.27 -6.89 19.76
C PRO A 34 -12.31 -5.86 20.37
N ASP A 35 -11.84 -6.09 21.60
CA ASP A 35 -10.91 -5.20 22.32
C ASP A 35 -9.45 -5.56 22.07
N ALA A 36 -9.19 -6.58 21.23
CA ALA A 36 -7.85 -7.01 20.90
C ALA A 36 -7.08 -5.89 20.20
N LYS A 37 -5.95 -5.50 20.81
CA LYS A 37 -5.02 -4.56 20.18
C LYS A 37 -4.45 -5.14 18.87
N PRO A 38 -4.16 -4.27 17.88
CA PRO A 38 -3.49 -4.67 16.65
C PRO A 38 -2.17 -5.41 16.89
N VAL A 39 -1.76 -6.21 15.92
CA VAL A 39 -0.47 -6.90 15.94
C VAL A 39 0.68 -5.90 16.05
N SER A 40 1.70 -6.25 16.85
CA SER A 40 2.87 -5.38 17.03
C SER A 40 3.66 -5.20 15.73
N ARG A 41 4.42 -4.11 15.60
CA ARG A 41 5.28 -3.84 14.42
C ARG A 41 6.28 -4.96 14.10
N MET A 42 6.69 -5.74 15.11
CA MET A 42 7.63 -6.86 14.96
C MET A 42 6.94 -8.20 14.68
N TRP A 43 5.61 -8.24 14.75
CA TRP A 43 4.83 -9.47 14.63
C TRP A 43 5.05 -10.15 13.29
N TYR A 44 4.97 -9.41 12.17
CA TYR A 44 5.16 -9.99 10.84
C TYR A 44 6.54 -10.63 10.67
N ARG A 45 7.58 -9.99 11.21
CA ARG A 45 8.95 -10.55 11.16
C ARG A 45 9.05 -11.86 11.93
N ARG A 46 8.42 -11.95 13.10
CA ARG A 46 8.36 -13.19 13.90
C ARG A 46 7.53 -14.25 13.21
N PHE A 47 6.35 -13.89 12.69
CA PHE A 47 5.49 -14.77 11.90
C PHE A 47 6.25 -15.41 10.73
N CYS A 48 7.02 -14.64 9.96
CA CYS A 48 7.84 -15.21 8.89
C CYS A 48 9.02 -16.06 9.41
N ALA A 49 9.54 -15.81 10.61
CA ALA A 49 10.58 -16.64 11.21
C ALA A 49 10.02 -17.99 11.69
N ASP A 50 8.83 -17.96 12.28
CA ASP A 50 8.11 -19.12 12.79
C ASP A 50 7.53 -20.00 11.66
N HIS A 51 7.32 -19.42 10.47
CA HIS A 51 6.80 -20.08 9.27
C HIS A 51 7.77 -20.02 8.08
N PRO A 52 8.90 -20.76 8.12
CA PRO A 52 9.89 -20.78 7.04
C PRO A 52 9.36 -21.40 5.74
N GLU A 53 8.26 -22.16 5.78
CA GLU A 53 7.57 -22.73 4.63
C GLU A 53 6.94 -21.68 3.70
N LEU A 54 6.77 -20.43 4.16
CA LEU A 54 6.25 -19.34 3.35
C LEU A 54 7.35 -18.77 2.46
N ASP A 55 7.12 -18.69 1.15
CA ASP A 55 8.08 -18.10 0.21
C ASP A 55 8.23 -16.58 0.44
N LYS A 56 9.31 -16.21 1.12
CA LYS A 56 9.64 -14.82 1.48
C LYS A 56 10.08 -13.98 0.28
N SER A 57 10.55 -14.62 -0.79
CA SER A 57 11.08 -13.93 -1.97
C SER A 57 9.95 -13.31 -2.81
N PHE A 58 8.85 -14.05 -2.95
CA PHE A 58 7.67 -13.63 -3.70
C PHE A 58 6.90 -12.48 -3.00
N LEU A 59 6.85 -12.49 -1.67
CA LEU A 59 6.26 -11.40 -0.86
C LEU A 59 7.04 -10.08 -1.04
N LYS A 60 8.37 -10.15 -1.09
CA LYS A 60 9.24 -9.00 -1.30
C LYS A 60 9.11 -8.41 -2.71
N ALA A 61 8.92 -9.26 -3.72
CA ALA A 61 8.71 -8.83 -5.10
C ALA A 61 7.38 -8.08 -5.29
N LYS A 62 6.27 -8.56 -4.71
CA LYS A 62 4.98 -7.83 -4.72
C LYS A 62 5.10 -6.45 -4.07
N GLU A 63 5.78 -6.39 -2.93
CA GLU A 63 5.95 -5.14 -2.20
C GLU A 63 6.80 -4.13 -2.99
N ALA A 64 7.87 -4.59 -3.64
CA ALA A 64 8.67 -3.75 -4.52
C ALA A 64 7.84 -3.19 -5.68
N TYR A 65 7.05 -4.05 -6.36
CA TYR A 65 6.18 -3.61 -7.45
C TYR A 65 5.11 -2.59 -7.00
N ARG A 66 4.58 -2.74 -5.78
CA ARG A 66 3.64 -1.76 -5.20
C ARG A 66 4.33 -0.43 -4.91
N VAL A 67 5.51 -0.45 -4.29
CA VAL A 67 6.28 0.77 -4.02
C VAL A 67 6.62 1.48 -5.33
N GLU A 68 7.07 0.74 -6.34
CA GLU A 68 7.30 1.29 -7.68
C GLU A 68 6.04 1.91 -8.29
N TYR A 69 4.87 1.26 -8.17
CA TYR A 69 3.60 1.81 -8.64
C TYR A 69 3.12 3.03 -7.86
N GLU A 70 3.27 3.03 -6.53
CA GLU A 70 2.89 4.15 -5.65
C GLU A 70 3.82 5.36 -5.82
N GLU A 71 5.09 5.14 -6.16
CA GLU A 71 6.06 6.20 -6.43
C GLU A 71 6.03 6.66 -7.89
N ALA A 72 5.66 5.79 -8.83
CA ALA A 72 5.54 6.12 -10.24
C ALA A 72 4.45 7.19 -10.47
N GLY A 73 4.83 8.29 -11.12
CA GLY A 73 3.91 9.38 -11.45
C GLY A 73 3.75 10.43 -10.35
N VAL A 74 4.21 10.19 -9.12
CA VAL A 74 4.19 11.22 -8.05
C VAL A 74 5.12 12.37 -8.42
N THR A 75 6.30 12.06 -8.96
CA THR A 75 7.27 13.04 -9.43
C THR A 75 6.75 13.84 -10.62
N GLU A 76 6.17 13.17 -11.60
CA GLU A 76 5.58 13.78 -12.79
C GLU A 76 4.39 14.67 -12.42
N THR A 77 3.52 14.22 -11.50
CA THR A 77 2.37 14.99 -11.02
C THR A 77 2.81 16.24 -10.26
N LYS A 78 3.84 16.13 -9.41
CA LYS A 78 4.43 17.28 -8.71
C LYS A 78 5.02 18.29 -9.68
N GLN A 79 5.77 17.82 -10.68
CA GLN A 79 6.33 18.69 -11.73
C GLN A 79 5.23 19.37 -12.55
N TRP A 80 4.16 18.64 -12.88
CA TRP A 80 3.02 19.21 -13.58
C TRP A 80 2.32 20.29 -12.75
N LEU A 81 2.05 20.03 -11.47
CA LEU A 81 1.46 21.02 -10.56
C LEU A 81 2.35 22.25 -10.38
N GLN A 82 3.67 22.06 -10.31
CA GLN A 82 4.62 23.16 -10.23
C GLN A 82 4.55 24.05 -11.48
N ARG A 83 4.62 23.44 -12.67
CA ARG A 83 4.49 24.17 -13.95
C ARG A 83 3.15 24.88 -14.07
N LEU A 84 2.06 24.25 -13.62
CA LEU A 84 0.73 24.86 -13.61
C LEU A 84 0.69 26.09 -12.70
N SER A 85 1.29 26.01 -11.50
CA SER A 85 1.38 27.14 -10.57
C SER A 85 2.21 28.30 -11.14
N GLU A 86 3.29 28.00 -11.85
CA GLU A 86 4.11 28.99 -12.53
C GLU A 86 3.31 29.72 -13.63
N VAL A 87 2.53 28.98 -14.43
CA VAL A 87 1.65 29.56 -15.46
C VAL A 87 0.57 30.45 -14.83
N ILE A 88 -0.13 29.95 -13.80
CA ILE A 88 -1.15 30.73 -13.09
C ILE A 88 -0.57 32.04 -12.55
N THR A 89 0.64 31.98 -11.98
CA THR A 89 1.31 33.17 -11.43
C THR A 89 1.76 34.15 -12.52
N ASN A 90 2.36 33.64 -13.60
CA ASN A 90 2.91 34.47 -14.68
C ASN A 90 1.81 35.19 -15.49
N TYR A 91 0.63 34.59 -15.59
CA TYR A 91 -0.50 35.15 -16.32
C TYR A 91 -1.56 35.76 -15.39
N GLU A 92 -1.26 35.88 -14.09
CA GLU A 92 -2.18 36.41 -13.05
C GLU A 92 -3.59 35.78 -13.10
N ILE A 93 -3.67 34.49 -13.45
CA ILE A 93 -4.94 33.79 -13.67
C ILE A 93 -5.65 33.65 -12.32
N GLY A 94 -6.77 34.33 -12.18
CA GLY A 94 -7.60 34.29 -10.99
C GLY A 94 -8.40 32.99 -10.88
N ALA A 95 -8.84 32.66 -9.66
CA ALA A 95 -9.67 31.48 -9.44
C ALA A 95 -10.93 31.46 -10.31
N SER A 96 -11.53 32.63 -10.61
CA SER A 96 -12.68 32.74 -11.52
C SER A 96 -12.36 32.34 -12.96
N GLU A 97 -11.13 32.56 -13.44
CA GLU A 97 -10.72 32.23 -14.80
C GLU A 97 -10.36 30.75 -14.93
N CYS A 98 -9.86 30.12 -13.86
CA CYS A 98 -9.59 28.69 -13.81
C CYS A 98 -10.87 27.81 -13.94
N TRP A 99 -12.04 28.34 -13.56
CA TRP A 99 -13.29 27.58 -13.53
C TRP A 99 -14.31 28.00 -14.60
N ASN A 100 -14.02 29.02 -15.40
CA ASN A 100 -14.92 29.57 -16.42
C ASN A 100 -14.53 29.15 -17.86
N ALA A 101 -14.26 27.87 -18.08
CA ALA A 101 -14.20 27.34 -19.44
C ALA A 101 -15.63 27.06 -19.94
N ASP A 102 -16.28 28.09 -20.49
CA ASP A 102 -17.44 27.94 -21.40
C ASP A 102 -16.96 27.62 -22.82
#